data_AF-A0AAD9KBM4-F1
#
_entry.id   AF-A0AAD9KBM4-F1
#
_cell.length_a   1.000
_cell.length_b   1.000
_cell.length_c   1.000
_cell.angle_alpha   90.00
_cell.angle_beta   90.00
_cell.angle_gamma   90.00
#
_symmetry.space_group_name_H-M   'P 1'
#
loop_
_entity.id
_entity.type
_entity.pdbx_description
1 polymer ?
#
loop_
_entity_poly.entity_id
_entity_poly.type
_entity_poly.pdbx_seq_one_letter_code
_entity_poly.pdbx_strand_id
1 'polypeptide(L)'
;MPIVKAIQRNIAEQIEDLRRKILLLEGDRKAYYESAEWKMKENREKISKLRSENKELRKVKCDKLAADEHVVNKGLEDHPAERKSLKSKPGAVAVVKMDEKVRDRVNILNKHRDKRIKLQKKLEELRTKYDEQTKDAEEAAMTDAGESAAAQRLRNLENQLDKANLKSKEAEHIGKTYLEIKMRLEEEHQTFETTLDDMEVEIKKLRFELQELQTMKNDAIIARDIAKSQLEEQEKEVYAERRKRELELHKVRKEAEEKKMLQERYQYRIAARNSAVTEDVTSETKTQPVEEDQQKISTYEQAFHKIKEATGVSDTQEVVSRFENQGETRKQLEEMKAQNEKQIARLKEESERLRSQFEEMKYTGEAKLSSGQRILEDFEEHVAKEESERDRVRDMLEKSSKVLTDVKIGVEHLAHKLHHLKAPSSQVQKAKISPASDEYVLDQLSISEEKLLKLLEEIDQQGHDLDKLIKDMEEEDFHNTIEMKLPVHNTRVKLPTSTKDTMYDEDEDSGEDEDIPTRQTLKRASQQIVESKTRRGRPGKRKKKGK
;
A
#
# COMPACT_ATOMS: atom_id res chain seq x y z
N MET A 1 110.94 98.37 62.97
CA MET A 1 111.69 99.24 63.92
C MET A 1 110.88 100.53 64.11
N PRO A 2 110.91 101.24 65.26
CA PRO A 2 111.71 101.11 66.49
C PRO A 2 110.86 100.62 67.70
N ILE A 3 111.37 99.87 68.69
CA ILE A 3 112.31 100.17 69.80
C ILE A 3 111.71 101.04 70.93
N VAL A 4 111.33 100.34 72.01
CA VAL A 4 111.62 100.58 73.45
C VAL A 4 111.29 101.94 74.08
N LYS A 5 110.50 101.92 75.16
CA LYS A 5 110.84 102.57 76.43
C LYS A 5 110.08 101.95 77.61
N ALA A 6 110.80 101.12 78.36
CA ALA A 6 110.39 100.64 79.67
C ALA A 6 110.50 101.79 80.69
N ILE A 7 109.40 102.10 81.36
CA ILE A 7 109.39 102.90 82.60
C ILE A 7 109.27 101.87 83.73
N GLN A 8 110.37 101.62 84.43
CA GLN A 8 110.41 100.76 85.60
C GLN A 8 109.54 101.37 86.71
N ARG A 9 108.34 100.80 86.92
CA ARG A 9 107.50 101.04 88.10
C ARG A 9 108.11 100.37 89.33
N ASN A 10 107.89 100.96 90.50
CA ASN A 10 108.48 100.58 91.78
C ASN A 10 108.24 99.09 92.11
N ILE A 11 109.31 98.36 92.43
CA ILE A 11 109.33 96.91 92.63
C ILE A 11 108.40 96.49 93.80
N ALA A 12 108.21 97.36 94.79
CA ALA A 12 107.35 97.08 95.95
C ALA A 12 105.86 96.92 95.58
N GLU A 13 105.34 97.79 94.72
CA GLU A 13 103.94 97.72 94.25
C GLU A 13 103.72 96.48 93.36
N GLN A 14 104.71 96.12 92.52
CA GLN A 14 104.64 94.89 91.71
C GLN A 14 104.63 93.63 92.57
N ILE A 15 105.37 93.60 93.68
CA ILE A 15 105.36 92.49 94.63
C ILE A 15 104.01 92.40 95.37
N GLU A 16 103.42 93.52 95.75
CA GLU A 16 102.13 93.52 96.45
C GLU A 16 100.96 93.13 95.53
N ASP A 17 100.96 93.60 94.28
CA ASP A 17 100.00 93.18 93.25
C ASP A 17 100.15 91.70 92.90
N LEU A 18 101.39 91.20 92.80
CA LEU A 18 101.64 89.76 92.61
C LEU A 18 101.16 88.93 93.81
N ARG A 19 101.34 89.42 95.05
CA ARG A 19 100.82 88.75 96.25
C ARG A 19 99.29 88.74 96.29
N ARG A 20 98.61 89.84 95.95
CA ARG A 20 97.14 89.89 95.83
C ARG A 20 96.64 88.97 94.72
N LYS A 21 97.36 88.89 93.60
CA LYS A 21 97.03 88.00 92.48
C LYS A 21 97.23 86.53 92.82
N ILE A 22 98.28 86.19 93.57
CA ILE A 22 98.49 84.83 94.10
C ILE A 22 97.37 84.48 95.08
N LEU A 23 97.01 85.38 96.00
CA LEU A 23 95.92 85.14 96.96
C LEU A 23 94.57 84.94 96.25
N LEU A 24 94.28 85.72 95.20
CA LEU A 24 93.07 85.56 94.38
C LEU A 24 93.07 84.24 93.63
N LEU A 25 94.21 83.85 93.02
CA LEU A 25 94.35 82.56 92.33
C LEU A 25 94.25 81.38 93.31
N GLU A 26 94.75 81.51 94.53
CA GLU A 26 94.59 80.51 95.59
C GLU A 26 93.13 80.43 96.06
N GLY A 27 92.43 81.57 96.16
CA GLY A 27 90.99 81.63 96.44
C GLY A 27 90.15 81.00 95.34
N ASP A 28 90.42 81.32 94.07
CA ASP A 28 89.77 80.73 92.91
C ASP A 28 90.07 79.23 92.83
N ARG A 29 91.33 78.82 92.99
CA ARG A 29 91.72 77.40 93.02
C ARG A 29 90.95 76.66 94.12
N LYS A 30 90.85 77.24 95.32
CA LYS A 30 90.07 76.66 96.42
C LYS A 30 88.58 76.59 96.10
N ALA A 31 87.97 77.65 95.55
CA ALA A 31 86.57 77.66 95.14
C ALA A 31 86.27 76.67 94.00
N TYR A 32 87.19 76.49 93.05
CA TYR A 32 87.09 75.48 91.99
C TYR A 32 87.18 74.05 92.55
N TYR A 33 88.11 73.78 93.49
CA TYR A 33 88.17 72.47 94.16
C TYR A 33 86.92 72.20 94.98
N GLU A 34 86.46 73.17 95.78
CA GLU A 34 85.23 73.03 96.58
C GLU A 34 83.99 72.85 95.68
N SER A 35 83.89 73.58 94.56
CA SER A 35 82.80 73.41 93.58
C SER A 35 82.88 72.05 92.87
N ALA A 36 84.08 71.58 92.53
CA ALA A 36 84.28 70.27 91.92
C ALA A 36 83.97 69.13 92.89
N GLU A 37 84.40 69.23 94.16
CA GLU A 37 84.04 68.28 95.21
C GLU A 37 82.54 68.27 95.49
N TRP A 38 81.92 69.45 95.54
CA TRP A 38 80.47 69.58 95.71
C TRP A 38 79.71 68.96 94.52
N LYS A 39 80.11 69.23 93.28
CA LYS A 39 79.54 68.58 92.08
C LYS A 39 79.80 67.08 92.06
N MET A 40 80.97 66.60 92.51
CA MET A 40 81.23 65.17 92.62
C MET A 40 80.34 64.52 93.68
N LYS A 41 80.09 65.19 94.80
CA LYS A 41 79.18 64.74 95.84
C LYS A 41 77.73 64.70 95.33
N GLU A 42 77.27 65.76 94.67
CA GLU A 42 75.95 65.84 94.04
C GLU A 42 75.77 64.74 92.97
N ASN A 43 76.77 64.52 92.11
CA ASN A 43 76.74 63.45 91.12
C ASN A 43 76.72 62.05 91.77
N ARG A 44 77.48 61.83 92.85
CA ARG A 44 77.42 60.56 93.62
C ARG A 44 76.03 60.34 94.21
N GLU A 45 75.42 61.37 94.78
CA GLU A 45 74.05 61.31 95.31
C GLU A 45 73.03 61.03 94.19
N LYS A 46 73.16 61.67 93.03
CA LYS A 46 72.29 61.43 91.87
C LYS A 46 72.42 60.01 91.31
N ILE A 47 73.64 59.49 91.20
CA ILE A 47 73.89 58.10 90.81
C ILE A 47 73.27 57.13 91.82
N SER A 48 73.38 57.42 93.12
CA SER A 48 72.75 56.62 94.17
C SER A 48 71.22 56.58 94.04
N LYS A 49 70.58 57.74 93.83
CA LYS A 49 69.14 57.86 93.57
C LYS A 49 68.71 57.07 92.34
N LEU A 50 69.37 57.27 91.20
CA LEU A 50 69.07 56.53 89.97
C LEU A 50 69.25 55.02 90.09
N ARG A 51 70.22 54.55 90.90
CA ARG A 51 70.40 53.13 91.20
C ARG A 51 69.27 52.58 92.07
N SER A 52 68.80 53.35 93.07
CA SER A 52 67.63 52.97 93.87
C SER A 52 66.38 52.90 93.00
N GLU A 53 66.13 53.92 92.18
CA GLU A 53 65.01 53.96 91.25
C GLU A 53 65.06 52.81 90.23
N ASN A 54 66.24 52.48 89.68
CA ASN A 54 66.38 51.31 88.80
C ASN A 54 66.09 50.00 89.52
N LYS A 55 66.53 49.87 90.78
CA LYS A 55 66.25 48.69 91.59
C LYS A 55 64.76 48.56 91.89
N GLU A 56 64.09 49.67 92.20
CA GLU A 56 62.65 49.74 92.41
C GLU A 56 61.87 49.43 91.13
N LEU A 57 62.22 50.03 89.99
CA LEU A 57 61.59 49.73 88.69
C LEU A 57 61.76 48.27 88.28
N ARG A 58 62.94 47.68 88.53
CA ARG A 58 63.16 46.25 88.31
C ARG A 58 62.29 45.40 89.23
N LYS A 59 62.15 45.78 90.51
CA LYS A 59 61.27 45.10 91.47
C LYS A 59 59.81 45.17 91.01
N VAL A 60 59.31 46.37 90.67
CA VAL A 60 57.95 46.57 90.15
C VAL A 60 57.71 45.77 88.87
N LYS A 61 58.70 45.67 87.97
CA LYS A 61 58.60 44.84 86.77
C LYS A 61 58.51 43.35 87.12
N CYS A 62 59.34 42.86 88.04
CA CYS A 62 59.26 41.48 88.52
C CYS A 62 57.92 41.18 89.18
N ASP A 63 57.42 42.08 90.04
CA ASP A 63 56.14 41.92 90.74
C ASP A 63 54.96 41.88 89.74
N LYS A 64 54.97 42.73 88.69
CA LYS A 64 53.96 42.71 87.63
C LYS A 64 54.02 41.44 86.77
N LEU A 65 55.22 40.98 86.41
CA LEU A 65 55.38 39.72 85.67
C LEU A 65 54.97 38.51 86.50
N ALA A 66 55.25 38.50 87.81
CA ALA A 66 54.81 37.45 88.72
C ALA A 66 53.27 37.45 88.90
N ALA A 67 52.65 38.63 88.97
CA ALA A 67 51.19 38.75 89.00
C ALA A 67 50.56 38.24 87.69
N ASP A 68 51.10 38.61 86.53
CA ASP A 68 50.66 38.12 85.22
C ASP A 68 50.84 36.59 85.11
N GLU A 69 51.98 36.05 85.55
CA GLU A 69 52.26 34.62 85.60
C GLU A 69 51.26 33.87 86.50
N HIS A 70 50.89 34.45 87.65
CA HIS A 70 49.88 33.87 88.54
C HIS A 70 48.49 33.87 87.89
N VAL A 71 48.08 34.96 87.24
CA VAL A 71 46.80 35.06 86.53
C VAL A 71 46.72 34.05 85.38
N VAL A 72 47.77 33.93 84.56
CA VAL A 72 47.83 32.98 83.44
C VAL A 72 47.82 31.53 83.95
N ASN A 73 48.54 31.22 85.04
CA ASN A 73 48.56 29.88 85.60
C ASN A 73 47.20 29.45 86.19
N LYS A 74 46.49 30.37 86.85
CA LYS A 74 45.17 30.10 87.42
C LYS A 74 44.09 30.03 86.33
N GLY A 75 44.16 30.89 85.32
CA GLY A 75 43.17 30.91 84.23
C GLY A 75 43.29 29.76 83.23
N LEU A 76 44.46 29.11 83.13
CA LEU A 76 44.71 27.99 82.22
C LEU A 76 44.98 26.67 82.97
N GLU A 77 44.39 26.50 84.15
CA GLU A 77 44.58 25.29 84.97
C GLU A 77 44.16 24.01 84.22
N ASP A 78 43.03 24.05 83.53
CA ASP A 78 42.46 22.93 82.75
C ASP A 78 43.12 22.74 81.36
N HIS A 79 44.09 23.60 81.01
CA HIS A 79 44.71 23.65 79.68
C HIS A 79 46.24 23.59 79.77
N PRO A 80 46.83 22.40 80.03
CA PRO A 80 48.23 22.26 80.38
C PRO A 80 49.21 22.64 79.25
N ALA A 81 48.83 22.45 77.99
CA ALA A 81 49.65 22.80 76.83
C ALA A 81 49.68 24.32 76.60
N GLU A 82 48.53 24.98 76.67
CA GLU A 82 48.37 26.43 76.59
C GLU A 82 49.07 27.12 77.76
N ARG A 83 48.91 26.59 78.97
CA ARG A 83 49.54 27.08 80.20
C ARG A 83 51.05 27.14 80.07
N LYS A 84 51.68 26.06 79.58
CA LYS A 84 53.14 26.00 79.40
C LYS A 84 53.66 27.01 78.38
N SER A 85 52.91 27.25 77.30
CA SER A 85 53.29 28.17 76.21
C SER A 85 53.09 29.65 76.54
N LEU A 86 52.11 29.96 77.40
CA LEU A 86 51.71 31.34 77.73
C LEU A 86 52.24 31.84 79.08
N LYS A 87 52.81 30.97 79.92
CA LYS A 87 53.31 31.28 81.29
C LYS A 87 54.26 32.48 81.38
N SER A 88 55.09 32.71 80.37
CA SER A 88 56.10 33.78 80.36
C SER A 88 55.63 35.06 79.63
N LYS A 89 54.39 35.09 79.14
CA LYS A 89 53.86 36.22 78.35
C LYS A 89 52.93 37.09 79.20
N PRO A 90 52.80 38.39 78.88
CA PRO A 90 51.83 39.25 79.56
C PRO A 90 50.40 38.72 79.40
N GLY A 91 49.57 38.90 80.43
CA GLY A 91 48.21 38.34 80.46
C GLY A 91 47.34 38.76 79.26
N ALA A 92 47.47 40.00 78.79
CA ALA A 92 46.74 40.51 77.61
C ALA A 92 47.07 39.72 76.32
N VAL A 93 48.32 39.31 76.13
CA VAL A 93 48.75 38.53 74.95
C VAL A 93 48.24 37.10 75.04
N ALA A 94 48.15 36.55 76.26
CA ALA A 94 47.58 35.22 76.48
C ALA A 94 46.09 35.16 76.12
N VAL A 95 45.32 36.19 76.48
CA VAL A 95 43.88 36.31 76.12
C VAL A 95 43.69 36.29 74.61
N VAL A 96 44.40 37.15 73.87
CA VAL A 96 44.29 37.21 72.40
C VAL A 96 44.62 35.86 71.74
N LYS A 97 45.64 35.15 72.23
CA LYS A 97 46.02 33.83 71.70
C LYS A 97 44.98 32.75 72.01
N MET A 98 44.31 32.83 73.15
CA MET A 98 43.21 31.93 73.48
C MET A 98 41.97 32.25 72.65
N ASP A 99 41.67 33.53 72.43
CA ASP A 99 40.56 33.98 71.56
C ASP A 99 40.75 33.53 70.11
N GLU A 100 41.97 33.61 69.57
CA GLU A 100 42.31 33.06 68.25
C GLU A 100 41.99 31.56 68.17
N LYS A 101 42.41 30.77 69.18
CA LYS A 101 42.12 29.33 69.24
C LYS A 101 40.63 29.02 69.37
N VAL A 102 39.89 29.80 70.15
CA VAL A 102 38.43 29.66 70.28
C VAL A 102 37.77 29.93 68.92
N ARG A 103 38.20 30.99 68.22
CA ARG A 103 37.70 31.30 66.87
C ARG A 103 37.96 30.17 65.88
N ASP A 104 39.15 29.59 65.90
CA ASP A 104 39.48 28.44 65.04
C ASP A 104 38.59 27.23 65.35
N ARG A 105 38.37 26.92 66.63
CA ARG A 105 37.48 25.83 67.05
C ARG A 105 36.02 26.10 66.65
N VAL A 106 35.53 27.33 66.79
CA VAL A 106 34.19 27.75 66.34
C VAL A 106 34.07 27.60 64.83
N ASN A 107 35.08 28.00 64.05
CA ASN A 107 35.10 27.84 62.60
C ASN A 107 35.06 26.36 62.19
N ILE A 108 35.80 25.50 62.87
CA ILE A 108 35.77 24.05 62.65
C ILE A 108 34.37 23.50 62.97
N LEU A 109 33.79 23.89 64.10
CA LEU A 109 32.46 23.46 64.52
C LEU A 109 31.39 23.89 63.51
N ASN A 110 31.44 25.13 63.03
CA ASN A 110 30.53 25.63 61.99
C ASN A 110 30.67 24.83 60.69
N LYS A 111 31.89 24.53 60.24
CA LYS A 111 32.11 23.64 59.08
C LYS A 111 31.50 22.25 59.27
N HIS A 112 31.60 21.67 60.47
CA HIS A 112 30.96 20.38 60.77
C HIS A 112 29.44 20.48 60.80
N ARG A 113 28.87 21.56 61.36
CA ARG A 113 27.42 21.82 61.33
C ARG A 113 26.90 21.93 59.90
N ASP A 114 27.58 22.67 59.03
CA ASP A 114 27.19 22.82 57.63
C ASP A 114 27.23 21.48 56.89
N LYS A 115 28.28 20.68 57.11
CA LYS A 115 28.37 19.32 56.55
C LYS A 115 27.22 18.44 57.03
N ARG A 116 26.89 18.48 58.34
CA ARG A 116 25.77 17.74 58.91
C ARG A 116 24.43 18.14 58.29
N ILE A 117 24.19 19.44 58.14
CA ILE A 117 22.95 19.96 57.52
C ILE A 117 22.84 19.51 56.06
N LYS A 118 23.93 19.59 55.28
CA LYS A 118 23.93 19.12 53.89
C LYS A 118 23.65 17.62 53.77
N LEU A 119 24.26 16.81 54.64
CA LEU A 119 24.02 15.36 54.68
C LEU A 119 22.58 15.05 55.09
N GLN A 120 22.03 15.77 56.06
CA GLN A 120 20.65 15.60 56.49
C GLN A 120 19.66 15.94 55.37
N LYS A 121 19.85 17.05 54.66
CA LYS A 121 19.02 17.41 53.49
C LYS A 121 19.07 16.33 52.41
N LYS A 122 20.27 15.84 52.09
CA LYS A 122 20.45 14.76 51.11
C LYS A 122 19.76 13.46 51.56
N LEU A 123 19.76 13.17 52.85
CA LEU A 123 19.08 12.01 53.42
C LEU A 123 17.55 12.16 53.33
N GLU A 124 17.02 13.34 53.62
CA GLU A 124 15.60 13.67 53.44
C GLU A 124 15.17 13.54 51.97
N GLU A 125 15.95 14.09 51.03
CA GLU A 125 15.72 13.94 49.58
C GLU A 125 15.77 12.47 49.11
N LEU A 126 16.65 11.65 49.68
CA LEU A 126 16.72 10.22 49.36
C LEU A 126 15.52 9.47 49.91
N ARG A 127 15.04 9.83 51.11
CA ARG A 127 13.83 9.23 51.69
C ARG A 127 12.60 9.55 50.86
N THR A 128 12.40 10.81 50.46
CA THR A 128 11.25 11.17 49.62
C THR A 128 11.26 10.41 48.29
N LYS A 129 12.43 10.29 47.65
CA LYS A 129 12.57 9.50 46.42
C LYS A 129 12.29 8.01 46.62
N TYR A 130 12.72 7.45 47.75
CA TYR A 130 12.44 6.05 48.08
C TYR A 130 10.94 5.82 48.31
N ASP A 131 10.27 6.73 49.01
CA ASP A 131 8.82 6.65 49.24
C ASP A 131 8.02 6.80 47.93
N GLU A 132 8.45 7.66 47.02
CA GLU A 132 7.89 7.79 45.66
C GLU A 132 8.06 6.48 44.88
N GLN A 133 9.28 5.94 44.81
CA GLN A 133 9.55 4.68 44.11
C GLN A 133 8.78 3.50 44.68
N THR A 134 8.54 3.46 45.99
CA THR A 134 7.76 2.40 46.63
C THR A 134 6.29 2.49 46.21
N LYS A 135 5.71 3.69 46.18
CA LYS A 135 4.34 3.91 45.69
C LYS A 135 4.19 3.56 44.21
N ASP A 136 5.14 3.99 43.38
CA ASP A 136 5.14 3.68 41.95
C ASP A 136 5.23 2.15 41.72
N ALA A 137 6.04 1.45 42.53
CA ALA A 137 6.15 0.00 42.47
C ALA A 137 4.87 -0.72 42.94
N GLU A 138 4.20 -0.21 43.97
CA GLU A 138 2.90 -0.71 44.43
C GLU A 138 1.81 -0.50 43.37
N GLU A 139 1.75 0.67 42.72
CA GLU A 139 0.83 0.96 41.62
C GLU A 139 1.11 0.10 40.38
N ALA A 140 2.37 -0.12 40.05
CA ALA A 140 2.79 -1.02 38.98
C ALA A 140 2.39 -2.49 39.27
N ALA A 141 2.57 -2.97 40.49
CA ALA A 141 2.15 -4.31 40.88
C ALA A 141 0.61 -4.48 40.84
N MET A 142 -0.14 -3.45 41.25
CA MET A 142 -1.61 -3.45 41.19
C MET A 142 -2.15 -3.42 39.76
N THR A 143 -1.40 -2.86 38.81
CA THR A 143 -1.78 -2.82 37.40
C THR A 143 -1.41 -4.11 36.66
N ASP A 144 -0.28 -4.73 36.98
CA ASP A 144 0.19 -5.98 36.36
C ASP A 144 -0.62 -7.21 36.81
N ALA A 145 -1.14 -7.22 38.04
CA ALA A 145 -2.01 -8.30 38.53
C ALA A 145 -3.42 -8.33 37.88
N GLY A 146 -3.78 -7.34 37.03
CA GLY A 146 -5.09 -7.27 36.38
C GLY A 146 -6.27 -6.97 37.31
N GLU A 147 -6.00 -6.69 38.59
CA GLU A 147 -7.00 -6.36 39.61
C GLU A 147 -7.35 -4.86 39.66
N SER A 148 -6.55 -4.01 39.01
CA SER A 148 -6.91 -2.60 38.86
C SER A 148 -8.22 -2.45 38.09
N ALA A 149 -9.19 -1.76 38.69
CA ALA A 149 -10.48 -1.46 38.07
C ALA A 149 -10.33 -0.75 36.71
N ALA A 150 -9.20 -0.05 36.49
CA ALA A 150 -8.88 0.57 35.21
C ALA A 150 -8.51 -0.47 34.14
N ALA A 151 -7.71 -1.48 34.48
CA ALA A 151 -7.33 -2.57 33.58
C ALA A 151 -8.55 -3.42 33.18
N GLN A 152 -9.44 -3.71 34.13
CA GLN A 152 -10.69 -4.43 33.82
C GLN A 152 -11.62 -3.63 32.90
N ARG A 153 -11.70 -2.30 33.09
CA ARG A 153 -12.43 -1.41 32.18
C ARG A 153 -11.82 -1.38 30.78
N LEU A 154 -10.48 -1.32 30.68
CA LEU A 154 -9.78 -1.34 29.40
C LEU A 154 -10.09 -2.63 28.64
N ARG A 155 -9.95 -3.79 29.28
CA ARG A 155 -10.26 -5.09 28.67
C ARG A 155 -11.73 -5.20 28.23
N ASN A 156 -12.66 -4.65 29.01
CA ASN A 156 -14.07 -4.62 28.63
C ASN A 156 -14.34 -3.71 27.42
N LEU A 157 -13.66 -2.56 27.35
CA LEU A 157 -13.77 -1.66 26.20
C LEU A 157 -13.14 -2.27 24.94
N GLU A 158 -12.00 -2.93 25.07
CA GLU A 158 -11.36 -3.69 23.98
C GLU A 158 -12.29 -4.79 23.46
N ASN A 159 -12.86 -5.61 24.34
CA ASN A 159 -13.83 -6.64 23.95
C ASN A 159 -15.09 -6.05 23.27
N GLN A 160 -15.57 -4.89 23.73
CA GLN A 160 -16.70 -4.21 23.10
C GLN A 160 -16.34 -3.67 21.72
N LEU A 161 -15.14 -3.12 21.56
CA LEU A 161 -14.61 -2.65 20.29
C LEU A 161 -14.46 -3.79 19.29
N ASP A 162 -13.88 -4.91 19.70
CA ASP A 162 -13.74 -6.10 18.86
C ASP A 162 -15.10 -6.65 18.42
N LYS A 163 -16.08 -6.68 19.34
CA LYS A 163 -17.46 -7.07 19.02
C LYS A 163 -18.13 -6.10 18.05
N ALA A 164 -17.89 -4.79 18.17
CA ALA A 164 -18.40 -3.79 17.24
C ALA A 164 -17.76 -3.93 15.85
N ASN A 165 -16.44 -4.17 15.80
CA ASN A 165 -15.70 -4.40 14.56
C ASN A 165 -16.18 -5.67 13.85
N LEU A 166 -16.40 -6.76 14.59
CA LEU A 166 -16.93 -8.00 14.03
C LEU A 166 -18.32 -7.78 13.42
N LYS A 167 -19.22 -7.10 14.14
CA LYS A 167 -20.54 -6.72 13.62
C LYS A 167 -20.47 -5.81 12.39
N SER A 168 -19.53 -4.86 12.36
CA SER A 168 -19.33 -3.98 11.19
C SER A 168 -18.91 -4.78 9.97
N LYS A 169 -17.95 -5.70 10.13
CA LYS A 169 -17.50 -6.59 9.05
C LYS A 169 -18.60 -7.53 8.58
N GLU A 170 -19.40 -8.07 9.49
CA GLU A 170 -20.58 -8.87 9.15
C GLU A 170 -21.62 -8.05 8.38
N ALA A 171 -21.89 -6.81 8.81
CA ALA A 171 -22.81 -5.91 8.12
C ALA A 171 -22.29 -5.52 6.72
N GLU A 172 -20.99 -5.28 6.57
CA GLU A 172 -20.35 -5.05 5.27
C GLU A 172 -20.47 -6.28 4.36
N HIS A 173 -20.25 -7.48 4.90
CA HIS A 173 -20.38 -8.72 4.14
C HIS A 173 -21.84 -8.93 3.68
N ILE A 174 -22.80 -8.79 4.59
CA ILE A 174 -24.24 -8.86 4.27
C ILE A 174 -24.61 -7.80 3.23
N GLY A 175 -24.08 -6.57 3.38
CA GLY A 175 -24.30 -5.48 2.43
C GLY A 175 -23.78 -5.79 1.04
N LYS A 176 -22.59 -6.39 0.93
CA LYS A 176 -22.04 -6.86 -0.36
C LYS A 176 -22.94 -7.93 -0.98
N THR A 177 -23.40 -8.91 -0.20
CA THR A 177 -24.32 -9.95 -0.69
C THR A 177 -25.62 -9.33 -1.21
N TYR A 178 -26.20 -8.36 -0.50
CA TYR A 178 -27.40 -7.65 -0.99
C TYR A 178 -27.13 -6.85 -2.27
N LEU A 179 -25.95 -6.26 -2.41
CA LEU A 179 -25.56 -5.53 -3.61
C LEU A 179 -25.41 -6.50 -4.80
N GLU A 180 -24.81 -7.67 -4.59
CA GLU A 180 -24.72 -8.73 -5.61
C GLU A 180 -26.10 -9.24 -6.02
N ILE A 181 -27.00 -9.48 -5.06
CA ILE A 181 -28.39 -9.86 -5.35
C ILE A 181 -29.08 -8.77 -6.17
N LYS A 182 -28.89 -7.50 -5.79
CA LYS A 182 -29.44 -6.37 -6.54
C LYS A 182 -28.92 -6.32 -7.97
N MET A 183 -27.61 -6.47 -8.17
CA MET A 183 -27.02 -6.49 -9.52
C MET A 183 -27.63 -7.60 -10.37
N ARG A 184 -27.75 -8.83 -9.84
CA ARG A 184 -28.38 -9.93 -10.58
C ARG A 184 -29.85 -9.65 -10.92
N LEU A 185 -30.61 -9.05 -10.00
CA LEU A 185 -31.99 -8.67 -10.27
C LEU A 185 -32.08 -7.57 -11.34
N GLU A 186 -31.13 -6.63 -11.37
CA GLU A 186 -31.06 -5.59 -12.41
C GLU A 186 -30.68 -6.19 -13.77
N GLU A 187 -29.77 -7.17 -13.81
CA GLU A 187 -29.44 -7.93 -15.02
C GLU A 187 -30.66 -8.72 -15.52
N GLU A 188 -31.34 -9.46 -14.64
CA GLU A 188 -32.57 -10.19 -14.98
C GLU A 188 -33.67 -9.24 -15.48
N HIS A 189 -33.85 -8.08 -14.83
CA HIS A 189 -34.81 -7.07 -15.27
C HIS A 189 -34.56 -6.62 -16.71
N GLN A 190 -33.30 -6.40 -17.10
CA GLN A 190 -32.96 -6.03 -18.48
C GLN A 190 -33.30 -7.16 -19.47
N THR A 191 -33.15 -8.42 -19.08
CA THR A 191 -33.52 -9.55 -19.94
C THR A 191 -35.04 -9.66 -20.14
N PHE A 192 -35.85 -9.31 -19.13
CA PHE A 192 -37.30 -9.44 -19.24
C PHE A 192 -37.90 -8.58 -20.36
N GLU A 193 -37.40 -7.36 -20.57
CA GLU A 193 -37.85 -6.50 -21.66
C GLU A 193 -37.62 -7.16 -23.02
N THR A 194 -36.42 -7.69 -23.26
CA THR A 194 -36.11 -8.39 -24.52
C THR A 194 -36.98 -9.63 -24.73
N THR A 195 -37.21 -10.43 -23.69
CA THR A 195 -38.08 -11.60 -23.79
C THR A 195 -39.54 -11.23 -24.03
N LEU A 196 -40.00 -10.10 -23.49
CA LEU A 196 -41.35 -9.56 -23.74
C LEU A 196 -41.49 -9.12 -25.19
N ASP A 197 -40.52 -8.40 -25.72
CA ASP A 197 -40.49 -7.97 -27.12
C ASP A 197 -40.51 -9.18 -28.06
N ASP A 198 -39.71 -10.22 -27.78
CA ASP A 198 -39.69 -11.46 -28.56
C ASP A 198 -41.04 -12.18 -28.53
N MET A 199 -41.65 -12.31 -27.34
CA MET A 199 -43.00 -12.88 -27.20
C MET A 199 -44.06 -12.06 -27.92
N GLU A 200 -43.97 -10.72 -27.90
CA GLU A 200 -44.88 -9.85 -28.65
C GLU A 200 -44.76 -10.04 -30.16
N VAL A 201 -43.53 -10.16 -30.66
CA VAL A 201 -43.25 -10.43 -32.07
C VAL A 201 -43.83 -11.78 -32.47
N GLU A 202 -43.66 -12.82 -31.64
CA GLU A 202 -44.24 -14.15 -31.88
C GLU A 202 -45.77 -14.11 -31.90
N ILE A 203 -46.40 -13.41 -30.95
CA ILE A 203 -47.86 -13.23 -30.93
C ILE A 203 -48.34 -12.53 -32.21
N LYS A 204 -47.62 -11.50 -32.68
CA LYS A 204 -47.96 -10.79 -33.94
C LYS A 204 -47.87 -11.72 -35.14
N LYS A 205 -46.83 -12.55 -35.23
CA LYS A 205 -46.68 -13.58 -36.28
C LYS A 205 -47.82 -14.60 -36.25
N LEU A 206 -48.10 -15.18 -35.09
CA LEU A 206 -49.19 -16.15 -34.94
C LEU A 206 -50.56 -15.57 -35.27
N ARG A 207 -50.81 -14.30 -34.93
CA ARG A 207 -52.05 -13.60 -35.33
C ARG A 207 -52.16 -13.45 -36.84
N PHE A 208 -51.06 -13.12 -37.51
CA PHE A 208 -51.00 -13.02 -38.96
C PHE A 208 -51.23 -14.38 -39.63
N GLU A 209 -50.53 -15.42 -39.19
CA GLU A 209 -50.73 -16.80 -39.68
C GLU A 209 -52.17 -17.29 -39.47
N LEU A 210 -52.78 -16.97 -38.31
CA LEU A 210 -54.18 -17.29 -38.05
C LEU A 210 -55.14 -16.55 -38.97
N GLN A 211 -54.85 -15.30 -39.31
CA GLN A 211 -55.62 -14.53 -40.28
C GLN A 211 -55.50 -15.14 -41.69
N GLU A 212 -54.29 -15.50 -42.12
CA GLU A 212 -54.07 -16.20 -43.40
C GLU A 212 -54.83 -17.53 -43.44
N LEU A 213 -54.76 -18.32 -42.38
CA LEU A 213 -55.49 -19.59 -42.29
C LEU A 213 -57.01 -19.39 -42.32
N GLN A 214 -57.53 -18.32 -41.72
CA GLN A 214 -58.94 -17.95 -41.82
C GLN A 214 -59.32 -17.56 -43.25
N THR A 215 -58.49 -16.81 -43.97
CA THR A 215 -58.74 -16.51 -45.38
C THR A 215 -58.75 -17.77 -46.23
N MET A 216 -57.77 -18.66 -46.07
CA MET A 216 -57.72 -19.95 -46.76
C MET A 216 -58.94 -20.82 -46.46
N LYS A 217 -59.40 -20.84 -45.20
CA LYS A 217 -60.64 -21.54 -44.81
C LYS A 217 -61.85 -20.96 -45.54
N ASN A 218 -61.98 -19.64 -45.61
CA ASN A 218 -63.09 -18.98 -46.28
C ASN A 218 -63.07 -19.30 -47.79
N ASP A 219 -61.89 -19.24 -48.43
CA ASP A 219 -61.72 -19.60 -49.84
C ASP A 219 -62.09 -21.06 -50.09
N ALA A 220 -61.68 -21.98 -49.19
CA ALA A 220 -62.05 -23.39 -49.28
C ALA A 220 -63.57 -23.61 -49.12
N ILE A 221 -64.25 -22.85 -48.26
CA ILE A 221 -65.71 -22.89 -48.11
C ILE A 221 -66.39 -22.41 -49.38
N ILE A 222 -65.94 -21.27 -49.94
CA ILE A 222 -66.48 -20.71 -51.18
C ILE A 222 -66.28 -21.72 -52.33
N ALA A 223 -65.08 -22.28 -52.48
CA ALA A 223 -64.79 -23.29 -53.50
C ALA A 223 -65.68 -24.53 -53.37
N ARG A 224 -65.90 -25.02 -52.14
CA ARG A 224 -66.81 -26.13 -51.86
C ARG A 224 -68.25 -25.79 -52.26
N ASP A 225 -68.73 -24.60 -51.93
CA ASP A 225 -70.10 -24.19 -52.21
C ASP A 225 -70.34 -23.95 -53.70
N ILE A 226 -69.35 -23.42 -54.42
CA ILE A 226 -69.34 -23.34 -55.89
C ILE A 226 -69.41 -24.75 -56.49
N ALA A 227 -68.55 -25.67 -56.04
CA ALA A 227 -68.54 -27.05 -56.54
C ALA A 227 -69.86 -27.78 -56.28
N LYS A 228 -70.48 -27.58 -55.12
CA LYS A 228 -71.82 -28.12 -54.82
C LYS A 228 -72.90 -27.51 -55.71
N SER A 229 -72.89 -26.20 -55.92
CA SER A 229 -73.85 -25.53 -56.80
C SER A 229 -73.73 -26.03 -58.24
N GLN A 230 -72.50 -26.17 -58.74
CA GLN A 230 -72.23 -26.73 -60.07
C GLN A 230 -72.70 -28.19 -60.18
N LEU A 231 -72.47 -29.01 -59.14
CA LEU A 231 -72.96 -30.38 -59.10
C LEU A 231 -74.50 -30.42 -59.15
N GLU A 232 -75.20 -29.60 -58.36
CA GLU A 232 -76.67 -29.53 -58.38
C GLU A 232 -77.22 -29.08 -59.74
N GLU A 233 -76.55 -28.15 -60.41
CA GLU A 233 -76.93 -27.68 -61.74
C GLU A 233 -76.75 -28.79 -62.79
N GLN A 234 -75.62 -29.47 -62.77
CA GLN A 234 -75.35 -30.63 -63.64
C GLN A 234 -76.32 -31.78 -63.36
N GLU A 235 -76.67 -32.07 -62.10
CA GLU A 235 -77.68 -33.07 -61.75
C GLU A 235 -79.06 -32.70 -62.29
N LYS A 236 -79.46 -31.42 -62.22
CA LYS A 236 -80.72 -30.93 -62.80
C LYS A 236 -80.72 -31.06 -64.31
N GLU A 237 -79.61 -30.73 -64.97
CA GLU A 237 -79.43 -30.86 -66.42
C GLU A 237 -79.56 -32.32 -66.85
N VAL A 238 -78.80 -33.23 -66.23
CA VAL A 238 -78.88 -34.68 -66.47
C VAL A 238 -80.29 -35.22 -66.23
N TYR A 239 -80.97 -34.78 -65.17
CA TYR A 239 -82.35 -35.21 -64.90
C TYR A 239 -83.35 -34.67 -65.94
N ALA A 240 -83.15 -33.45 -66.42
CA ALA A 240 -83.97 -32.87 -67.49
C ALA A 240 -83.74 -33.58 -68.83
N GLU A 241 -82.49 -33.87 -69.19
CA GLU A 241 -82.15 -34.66 -70.37
C GLU A 241 -82.71 -36.08 -70.29
N ARG A 242 -82.59 -36.73 -69.12
CA ARG A 242 -83.19 -38.05 -68.90
C ARG A 242 -84.70 -38.01 -69.10
N ARG A 243 -85.40 -37.00 -68.57
CA ARG A 243 -86.84 -36.81 -68.79
C ARG A 243 -87.19 -36.57 -70.27
N LYS A 244 -86.42 -35.72 -70.97
CA LYS A 244 -86.60 -35.50 -72.42
C LYS A 244 -86.43 -36.81 -73.20
N ARG A 245 -85.37 -37.56 -72.90
CA ARG A 245 -85.09 -38.87 -73.51
C ARG A 245 -86.19 -39.89 -73.22
N GLU A 246 -86.71 -39.95 -72.00
CA GLU A 246 -87.83 -40.84 -71.65
C GLU A 246 -89.12 -40.45 -72.40
N LEU A 247 -89.41 -39.16 -72.54
CA LEU A 247 -90.55 -38.67 -73.34
C LEU A 247 -90.40 -39.00 -74.82
N GLU A 248 -89.22 -38.79 -75.41
CA GLU A 248 -88.92 -39.16 -76.79
C GLU A 248 -89.03 -40.66 -77.01
N LEU A 249 -88.46 -41.46 -76.10
CA LEU A 249 -88.53 -42.91 -76.16
C LEU A 249 -89.98 -43.41 -76.01
N HIS A 250 -90.79 -42.76 -75.19
CA HIS A 250 -92.22 -43.03 -75.09
C HIS A 250 -92.96 -42.66 -76.40
N LYS A 251 -92.67 -41.51 -77.03
CA LYS A 251 -93.24 -41.14 -78.33
C LYS A 251 -92.90 -42.18 -79.40
N VAL A 252 -91.62 -42.55 -79.51
CA VAL A 252 -91.16 -43.57 -80.47
C VAL A 252 -91.81 -44.93 -80.19
N ARG A 253 -91.93 -45.33 -78.91
CA ARG A 253 -92.67 -46.57 -78.54
C ARG A 253 -94.12 -46.51 -78.98
N LYS A 254 -94.82 -45.39 -78.74
CA LYS A 254 -96.21 -45.20 -79.16
C LYS A 254 -96.35 -45.25 -80.67
N GLU A 255 -95.49 -44.56 -81.41
CA GLU A 255 -95.47 -44.62 -82.89
C GLU A 255 -95.16 -46.03 -83.39
N ALA A 256 -94.26 -46.77 -82.72
CA ALA A 256 -93.95 -48.15 -83.04
C ALA A 256 -95.13 -49.09 -82.74
N GLU A 257 -95.86 -48.89 -81.62
CA GLU A 257 -97.09 -49.60 -81.29
C GLU A 257 -98.22 -49.28 -82.26
N GLU A 258 -98.39 -48.02 -82.65
CA GLU A 258 -99.38 -47.61 -83.66
C GLU A 258 -99.05 -48.24 -85.02
N LYS A 259 -97.77 -48.22 -85.45
CA LYS A 259 -97.31 -48.93 -86.65
C LYS A 259 -97.51 -50.43 -86.54
N LYS A 260 -97.26 -51.03 -85.37
CA LYS A 260 -97.51 -52.45 -85.11
C LYS A 260 -99.01 -52.76 -85.16
N MET A 261 -99.89 -51.92 -84.62
CA MET A 261 -101.35 -52.06 -84.70
C MET A 261 -101.88 -51.86 -86.12
N LEU A 262 -101.29 -50.94 -86.89
CA LEU A 262 -101.55 -50.75 -88.32
C LEU A 262 -101.06 -51.95 -89.12
N GLN A 263 -99.90 -52.49 -88.79
CA GLN A 263 -99.32 -53.68 -89.41
C GLN A 263 -100.07 -54.94 -88.99
N GLU A 264 -100.59 -55.04 -87.76
CA GLU A 264 -101.49 -56.10 -87.30
C GLU A 264 -102.87 -55.96 -87.95
N ARG A 265 -103.42 -54.75 -88.11
CA ARG A 265 -104.64 -54.50 -88.93
C ARG A 265 -104.41 -54.82 -90.40
N TYR A 266 -103.22 -54.54 -90.93
CA TYR A 266 -102.83 -54.85 -92.29
C TYR A 266 -102.58 -56.34 -92.47
N GLN A 267 -101.96 -57.01 -91.50
CA GLN A 267 -101.79 -58.47 -91.41
C GLN A 267 -103.14 -59.17 -91.22
N TYR A 268 -104.08 -58.61 -90.45
CA TYR A 268 -105.45 -59.11 -90.32
C TYR A 268 -106.24 -58.91 -91.61
N ARG A 269 -105.99 -57.81 -92.35
CA ARG A 269 -106.53 -57.57 -93.70
C ARG A 269 -105.90 -58.46 -94.77
N ILE A 270 -104.60 -58.77 -94.70
CA ILE A 270 -103.92 -59.69 -95.61
C ILE A 270 -104.29 -61.15 -95.29
N ALA A 271 -104.39 -61.52 -94.01
CA ALA A 271 -104.86 -62.83 -93.56
C ALA A 271 -106.34 -63.08 -93.91
N ALA A 272 -107.17 -62.02 -93.99
CA ALA A 272 -108.56 -62.10 -94.45
C ALA A 272 -108.73 -61.91 -95.98
N ARG A 273 -107.69 -61.46 -96.70
CA ARG A 273 -107.75 -61.14 -98.13
C ARG A 273 -106.43 -61.48 -98.81
N ASN A 274 -106.01 -62.75 -98.76
CA ASN A 274 -105.25 -63.42 -99.83
C ASN A 274 -104.94 -64.88 -99.47
N SER A 275 -105.90 -65.75 -99.82
CA SER A 275 -105.58 -66.99 -100.51
C SER A 275 -105.35 -66.63 -101.98
N ALA A 276 -104.19 -67.04 -102.54
CA ALA A 276 -103.82 -67.00 -103.96
C ALA A 276 -103.69 -65.59 -104.59
N VAL A 277 -102.77 -65.24 -105.50
CA VAL A 277 -101.76 -65.92 -106.34
C VAL A 277 -101.00 -64.75 -107.05
N THR A 278 -99.67 -64.68 -106.89
CA THR A 278 -98.59 -64.67 -107.92
C THR A 278 -98.26 -63.38 -108.69
N GLU A 279 -96.93 -63.19 -108.86
CA GLU A 279 -96.16 -62.71 -110.04
C GLU A 279 -96.47 -61.34 -110.65
N ASP A 280 -95.57 -60.59 -111.29
CA ASP A 280 -94.11 -60.47 -111.44
C ASP A 280 -93.94 -59.22 -112.35
N VAL A 281 -92.71 -58.86 -112.72
CA VAL A 281 -92.32 -58.03 -113.89
C VAL A 281 -91.95 -56.56 -113.64
N THR A 282 -90.64 -56.37 -113.42
CA THR A 282 -89.68 -55.44 -114.06
C THR A 282 -90.16 -54.12 -114.70
N SER A 283 -89.43 -53.02 -114.43
CA SER A 283 -89.06 -52.01 -115.45
C SER A 283 -87.83 -51.19 -115.02
N GLU A 284 -86.79 -51.20 -115.86
CA GLU A 284 -85.63 -50.31 -115.83
C GLU A 284 -85.95 -48.96 -116.51
N THR A 285 -85.40 -47.82 -116.06
CA THR A 285 -84.96 -46.72 -116.97
C THR A 285 -84.02 -45.67 -116.34
N LYS A 286 -82.78 -45.61 -116.87
CA LYS A 286 -81.91 -44.47 -117.29
C LYS A 286 -81.46 -43.32 -116.33
N THR A 287 -80.19 -43.43 -115.91
CA THR A 287 -79.01 -42.51 -116.04
C THR A 287 -79.12 -40.97 -116.18
N GLN A 288 -78.55 -40.27 -115.17
CA GLN A 288 -77.55 -39.15 -115.15
C GLN A 288 -77.87 -37.71 -115.67
N PRO A 289 -77.14 -36.63 -115.25
CA PRO A 289 -75.92 -36.55 -114.40
C PRO A 289 -75.96 -35.51 -113.25
N VAL A 290 -75.36 -35.82 -112.09
CA VAL A 290 -74.79 -34.84 -111.13
C VAL A 290 -73.56 -35.49 -110.45
N GLU A 291 -72.58 -35.93 -111.24
CA GLU A 291 -71.44 -36.68 -110.69
C GLU A 291 -70.33 -35.79 -110.10
N GLU A 292 -70.18 -34.53 -110.54
CA GLU A 292 -69.12 -33.67 -109.98
C GLU A 292 -69.44 -33.14 -108.57
N ASP A 293 -70.71 -32.80 -108.29
CA ASP A 293 -71.08 -32.31 -106.96
C ASP A 293 -71.22 -33.46 -105.95
N GLN A 294 -71.64 -34.66 -106.38
CA GLN A 294 -71.66 -35.84 -105.51
C GLN A 294 -70.25 -36.34 -105.15
N GLN A 295 -69.30 -36.30 -106.09
CA GLN A 295 -67.91 -36.63 -105.80
C GLN A 295 -67.31 -35.61 -104.83
N LYS A 296 -67.55 -34.31 -105.03
CA LYS A 296 -67.11 -33.25 -104.09
C LYS A 296 -67.71 -33.44 -102.70
N ILE A 297 -69.02 -33.68 -102.60
CA ILE A 297 -69.72 -33.97 -101.34
C ILE A 297 -69.14 -35.21 -100.66
N SER A 298 -68.87 -36.29 -101.40
CA SER A 298 -68.25 -37.49 -100.85
C SER A 298 -66.83 -37.25 -100.33
N THR A 299 -66.02 -36.46 -101.03
CA THR A 299 -64.70 -36.03 -100.51
C THR A 299 -64.81 -35.17 -99.26
N TYR A 300 -65.77 -34.23 -99.20
CA TYR A 300 -65.99 -33.43 -98.00
C TYR A 300 -66.50 -34.29 -96.83
N GLU A 301 -67.41 -35.22 -97.06
CA GLU A 301 -67.90 -36.17 -96.06
C GLU A 301 -66.78 -37.06 -95.53
N GLN A 302 -65.90 -37.58 -96.39
CA GLN A 302 -64.72 -38.35 -95.98
C GLN A 302 -63.73 -37.49 -95.19
N ALA A 303 -63.50 -36.23 -95.58
CA ALA A 303 -62.66 -35.30 -94.84
C ALA A 303 -63.25 -34.98 -93.46
N PHE A 304 -64.56 -34.73 -93.37
CA PHE A 304 -65.25 -34.51 -92.11
C PHE A 304 -65.28 -35.76 -91.22
N HIS A 305 -65.37 -36.96 -91.80
CA HIS A 305 -65.29 -38.21 -91.04
C HIS A 305 -63.89 -38.40 -90.44
N LYS A 306 -62.83 -38.09 -91.19
CA LYS A 306 -61.46 -38.10 -90.67
C LYS A 306 -61.24 -37.08 -89.56
N ILE A 307 -61.82 -35.89 -89.70
CA ILE A 307 -61.77 -34.86 -88.64
C ILE A 307 -62.52 -35.34 -87.40
N LYS A 308 -63.71 -35.94 -87.55
CA LYS A 308 -64.48 -36.53 -86.44
C LYS A 308 -63.73 -37.65 -85.73
N GLU A 309 -63.06 -38.54 -86.46
CA GLU A 309 -62.20 -39.58 -85.87
C GLU A 309 -60.98 -38.99 -85.15
N ALA A 310 -60.29 -38.02 -85.76
CA ALA A 310 -59.09 -37.41 -85.16
C ALA A 310 -59.40 -36.54 -83.93
N THR A 311 -60.58 -35.93 -83.90
CA THR A 311 -61.04 -35.10 -82.78
C THR A 311 -61.87 -35.89 -81.75
N GLY A 312 -62.29 -37.12 -82.09
CA GLY A 312 -63.08 -38.01 -81.23
C GLY A 312 -64.52 -37.56 -81.02
N VAL A 313 -65.10 -36.81 -81.98
CA VAL A 313 -66.38 -36.10 -81.81
C VAL A 313 -67.45 -36.69 -82.73
N SER A 314 -68.67 -36.89 -82.21
CA SER A 314 -69.77 -37.55 -82.93
C SER A 314 -70.52 -36.62 -83.89
N ASP A 315 -70.63 -35.33 -83.55
CA ASP A 315 -71.36 -34.32 -84.32
C ASP A 315 -70.44 -33.24 -84.92
N THR A 316 -70.77 -32.82 -86.14
CA THR A 316 -70.06 -31.78 -86.89
C THR A 316 -70.11 -30.41 -86.23
N GLN A 317 -71.19 -30.07 -85.53
CA GLN A 317 -71.30 -28.80 -84.80
C GLN A 317 -70.42 -28.78 -83.55
N GLU A 318 -70.26 -29.93 -82.88
CA GLU A 318 -69.39 -30.05 -81.70
C GLU A 318 -67.89 -29.91 -82.09
N VAL A 319 -67.50 -30.35 -83.28
CA VAL A 319 -66.15 -30.10 -83.84
C VAL A 319 -65.89 -28.60 -83.97
N VAL A 320 -66.86 -27.83 -84.50
CA VAL A 320 -66.71 -26.38 -84.67
C VAL A 320 -66.63 -25.68 -83.31
N SER A 321 -67.51 -26.01 -82.38
CA SER A 321 -67.51 -25.42 -81.04
C SER A 321 -66.21 -25.70 -80.27
N ARG A 322 -65.68 -26.94 -80.33
CA ARG A 322 -64.38 -27.26 -79.72
C ARG A 322 -63.23 -26.53 -80.39
N PHE A 323 -63.26 -26.34 -81.69
CA PHE A 323 -62.22 -25.60 -82.42
C PHE A 323 -62.23 -24.11 -82.08
N GLU A 324 -63.42 -23.52 -81.94
CA GLU A 324 -63.60 -22.13 -81.49
C GLU A 324 -63.09 -21.95 -80.04
N ASN A 325 -63.47 -22.85 -79.13
CA ASN A 325 -63.06 -22.80 -77.72
C ASN A 325 -61.57 -23.17 -77.50
N GLN A 326 -60.97 -23.97 -78.39
CA GLN A 326 -59.56 -24.32 -78.34
C GLN A 326 -58.67 -23.09 -78.58
N GLY A 327 -59.12 -22.13 -79.40
CA GLY A 327 -58.44 -20.86 -79.62
C GLY A 327 -58.32 -20.03 -78.35
N GLU A 328 -59.41 -19.92 -77.58
CA GLU A 328 -59.45 -19.21 -76.29
C GLU A 328 -58.63 -19.94 -75.22
N THR A 329 -58.79 -21.27 -75.11
CA THR A 329 -58.02 -22.10 -74.17
C THR A 329 -56.51 -21.99 -74.44
N ARG A 330 -56.09 -21.97 -75.72
CA ARG A 330 -54.69 -21.79 -76.10
C ARG A 330 -54.17 -20.41 -75.69
N LYS A 331 -54.95 -19.33 -75.92
CA LYS A 331 -54.56 -17.98 -75.50
C LYS A 331 -54.41 -17.90 -73.98
N GLN A 332 -55.33 -18.48 -73.22
CA GLN A 332 -55.26 -18.49 -71.76
C GLN A 332 -54.05 -19.27 -71.25
N LEU A 333 -53.72 -20.41 -71.87
CA LEU A 333 -52.51 -21.18 -71.55
C LEU A 333 -51.22 -20.44 -71.93
N GLU A 334 -51.18 -19.74 -73.07
CA GLU A 334 -50.06 -18.89 -73.45
C GLU A 334 -49.87 -17.73 -72.48
N GLU A 335 -50.95 -17.12 -72.01
CA GLU A 335 -50.91 -16.06 -71.01
C GLU A 335 -50.43 -16.58 -69.65
N MET A 336 -50.95 -17.73 -69.20
CA MET A 336 -50.49 -18.39 -67.97
C MET A 336 -49.02 -18.80 -68.06
N LYS A 337 -48.58 -19.30 -69.22
CA LYS A 337 -47.16 -19.59 -69.48
C LYS A 337 -46.31 -18.33 -69.38
N ALA A 338 -46.72 -17.22 -70.00
CA ALA A 338 -46.00 -15.96 -69.94
C ALA A 338 -45.95 -15.37 -68.51
N GLN A 339 -47.02 -15.51 -67.73
CA GLN A 339 -47.05 -15.10 -66.33
C GLN A 339 -46.11 -15.97 -65.47
N ASN A 340 -46.13 -17.29 -65.66
CA ASN A 340 -45.22 -18.20 -64.96
C ASN A 340 -43.75 -17.95 -65.34
N GLU A 341 -43.45 -17.69 -66.61
CA GLU A 341 -42.10 -17.32 -67.06
C GLU A 341 -41.62 -16.02 -66.40
N LYS A 342 -42.49 -15.00 -66.30
CA LYS A 342 -42.19 -13.76 -65.56
C LYS A 342 -41.94 -14.02 -64.07
N GLN A 343 -42.72 -14.89 -63.44
CA GLN A 343 -42.57 -15.20 -62.03
C GLN A 343 -41.28 -15.98 -61.75
N ILE A 344 -40.92 -16.93 -62.63
CA ILE A 344 -39.63 -17.63 -62.57
C ILE A 344 -38.47 -16.64 -62.73
N ALA A 345 -38.56 -15.68 -63.65
CA ALA A 345 -37.53 -14.67 -63.84
C ALA A 345 -37.34 -13.81 -62.57
N ARG A 346 -38.43 -13.32 -61.97
CA ARG A 346 -38.39 -12.56 -60.71
C ARG A 346 -37.78 -13.36 -59.56
N LEU A 347 -38.19 -14.61 -59.38
CA LEU A 347 -37.68 -15.48 -58.32
C LEU A 347 -36.18 -15.79 -58.50
N LYS A 348 -35.71 -15.94 -59.76
CA LYS A 348 -34.29 -16.10 -60.05
C LYS A 348 -33.49 -14.85 -59.69
N GLU A 349 -33.97 -13.67 -60.08
CA GLU A 349 -33.33 -12.40 -59.75
C GLU A 349 -33.27 -12.17 -58.24
N GLU A 350 -34.37 -12.47 -57.54
CA GLU A 350 -34.41 -12.36 -56.08
C GLU A 350 -33.49 -13.36 -55.38
N SER A 351 -33.42 -14.60 -55.88
CA SER A 351 -32.49 -15.61 -55.39
C SER A 351 -31.03 -15.20 -55.58
N GLU A 352 -30.69 -14.63 -56.74
CA GLU A 352 -29.33 -14.15 -57.04
C GLU A 352 -28.96 -12.92 -56.19
N ARG A 353 -29.92 -12.01 -55.97
CA ARG A 353 -29.76 -10.88 -55.04
C ARG A 353 -29.50 -11.35 -53.62
N LEU A 354 -30.33 -12.26 -53.10
CA LEU A 354 -30.17 -12.82 -51.74
C LEU A 354 -28.85 -13.57 -51.59
N ARG A 355 -28.44 -14.32 -52.61
CA ARG A 355 -27.15 -15.03 -52.62
C ARG A 355 -25.97 -14.07 -52.59
N SER A 356 -26.04 -12.98 -53.35
CA SER A 356 -25.01 -11.93 -53.35
C SER A 356 -24.90 -11.24 -51.98
N GLN A 357 -26.04 -10.90 -51.35
CA GLN A 357 -26.06 -10.33 -50.00
C GLN A 357 -25.51 -11.30 -48.94
N PHE A 358 -25.80 -12.60 -49.09
CA PHE A 358 -25.25 -13.62 -48.20
C PHE A 358 -23.74 -13.76 -48.34
N GLU A 359 -23.22 -13.77 -49.58
CA GLU A 359 -21.78 -13.81 -49.83
C GLU A 359 -21.09 -12.56 -49.27
N GLU A 360 -21.66 -11.37 -49.48
CA GLU A 360 -21.15 -10.12 -48.89
C GLU A 360 -21.14 -10.17 -47.36
N MET A 361 -22.21 -10.63 -46.71
CA MET A 361 -22.25 -10.78 -45.26
C MET A 361 -21.24 -11.81 -44.75
N LYS A 362 -21.04 -12.92 -45.46
CA LYS A 362 -20.07 -13.96 -45.09
C LYS A 362 -18.64 -13.40 -45.07
N TYR A 363 -18.24 -12.71 -46.14
CA TYR A 363 -16.88 -12.20 -46.25
C TYR A 363 -16.65 -10.93 -45.40
N THR A 364 -17.66 -10.08 -45.22
CA THR A 364 -17.54 -8.88 -44.36
C THR A 364 -17.63 -9.22 -42.87
N GLY A 365 -18.40 -10.23 -42.50
CA GLY A 365 -18.50 -10.72 -41.12
C GLY A 365 -17.19 -11.34 -40.63
N GLU A 366 -16.57 -12.22 -41.43
CA GLU A 366 -15.28 -12.83 -41.11
C GLU A 366 -14.15 -11.78 -41.03
N ALA A 367 -14.12 -10.82 -41.96
CA ALA A 367 -13.11 -9.76 -41.94
C ALA A 367 -13.23 -8.85 -40.71
N LYS A 368 -14.45 -8.50 -40.30
CA LYS A 368 -14.69 -7.70 -39.08
C LYS A 368 -14.31 -8.46 -37.82
N LEU A 369 -14.68 -9.74 -37.70
CA LEU A 369 -14.30 -10.56 -36.55
C LEU A 369 -12.77 -10.70 -36.43
N SER A 370 -12.09 -11.00 -37.54
CA SER A 370 -10.62 -11.13 -37.55
C SER A 370 -9.92 -9.81 -37.19
N SER A 371 -10.42 -8.68 -37.69
CA SER A 371 -9.88 -7.36 -37.32
C SER A 371 -10.13 -7.01 -35.85
N GLY A 372 -11.31 -7.34 -35.30
CA GLY A 372 -11.65 -7.11 -33.91
C GLY A 372 -10.81 -7.97 -32.96
N GLN A 373 -10.57 -9.23 -33.33
CA GLN A 373 -9.73 -10.14 -32.56
C GLN A 373 -8.26 -9.69 -32.55
N ARG A 374 -7.74 -9.20 -33.68
CA ARG A 374 -6.37 -8.64 -33.73
C ARG A 374 -6.23 -7.38 -32.87
N ILE A 375 -7.23 -6.51 -32.89
CA ILE A 375 -7.24 -5.29 -32.06
C ILE A 375 -7.31 -5.66 -30.57
N LEU A 376 -8.06 -6.69 -30.21
CA LEU A 376 -8.11 -7.21 -28.83
C LEU A 376 -6.74 -7.76 -28.40
N GLU A 377 -6.09 -8.58 -29.24
CA GLU A 377 -4.73 -9.06 -28.96
C GLU A 377 -3.72 -7.91 -28.80
N ASP A 378 -3.78 -6.88 -29.66
CA ASP A 378 -2.93 -5.70 -29.55
C ASP A 378 -3.17 -4.96 -28.22
N PHE A 379 -4.43 -4.81 -27.79
CA PHE A 379 -4.77 -4.19 -26.51
C PHE A 379 -4.34 -5.03 -25.30
N GLU A 380 -4.51 -6.35 -25.36
CA GLU A 380 -4.04 -7.28 -24.33
C GLU A 380 -2.51 -7.21 -24.19
N GLU A 381 -1.77 -7.15 -25.30
CA GLU A 381 -0.32 -6.99 -25.29
C GLU A 381 0.09 -5.64 -24.68
N HIS A 382 -0.63 -4.56 -25.01
CA HIS A 382 -0.39 -3.25 -24.42
C HIS A 382 -0.64 -3.24 -22.91
N VAL A 383 -1.74 -3.84 -22.44
CA VAL A 383 -2.04 -3.97 -21.01
C VAL A 383 -0.95 -4.77 -20.30
N ALA A 384 -0.53 -5.91 -20.85
CA ALA A 384 0.52 -6.73 -20.25
C ALA A 384 1.86 -5.99 -20.14
N LYS A 385 2.21 -5.16 -21.13
CA LYS A 385 3.42 -4.31 -21.10
C LYS A 385 3.32 -3.24 -20.00
N GLU A 386 2.21 -2.52 -19.93
CA GLU A 386 2.00 -1.49 -18.91
C GLU A 386 1.96 -2.08 -17.49
N GLU A 387 1.38 -3.27 -17.31
CA GLU A 387 1.42 -3.98 -16.03
C GLU A 387 2.85 -4.35 -15.63
N SER A 388 3.67 -4.84 -16.57
CA SER A 388 5.08 -5.16 -16.30
C SER A 388 5.89 -3.92 -15.93
N GLU A 389 5.68 -2.79 -16.62
CA GLU A 389 6.34 -1.52 -16.31
C GLU A 389 5.90 -0.95 -14.96
N ARG A 390 4.60 -0.99 -14.66
CA ARG A 390 4.06 -0.62 -13.33
C ARG A 390 4.74 -1.42 -12.23
N ASP A 391 4.89 -2.72 -12.43
CA ASP A 391 5.48 -3.62 -11.44
C ASP A 391 6.97 -3.32 -11.23
N ARG A 392 7.71 -3.04 -12.30
CA ARG A 392 9.10 -2.58 -12.22
C ARG A 392 9.24 -1.26 -11.47
N VAL A 393 8.39 -0.28 -11.77
CA VAL A 393 8.40 1.03 -11.09
C VAL A 393 8.06 0.87 -9.61
N ARG A 394 7.10 0.00 -9.28
CA ARG A 394 6.74 -0.31 -7.89
C ARG A 394 7.91 -0.91 -7.13
N ASP A 395 8.61 -1.87 -7.72
CA ASP A 395 9.80 -2.49 -7.12
C ASP A 395 10.94 -1.48 -6.92
N MET A 396 11.15 -0.57 -7.88
CA MET A 396 12.12 0.52 -7.75
C MET A 396 11.74 1.48 -6.63
N LEU A 397 10.46 1.83 -6.52
CA LEU A 397 9.94 2.67 -5.44
C LEU A 397 10.13 2.01 -4.08
N GLU A 398 9.79 0.72 -3.94
CA GLU A 398 9.95 -0.02 -2.69
C GLU A 398 11.43 -0.07 -2.26
N LYS A 399 12.35 -0.32 -3.19
CA LYS A 399 13.80 -0.29 -2.94
C LYS A 399 14.25 1.11 -2.50
N SER A 400 13.82 2.16 -3.19
CA SER A 400 14.15 3.54 -2.84
C SER A 400 13.60 3.93 -1.46
N SER A 401 12.37 3.53 -1.13
CA SER A 401 11.75 3.79 0.16
C SER A 401 12.46 3.07 1.31
N LYS A 402 12.90 1.81 1.10
CA LYS A 402 13.73 1.09 2.08
C LYS A 402 15.04 1.83 2.34
N VAL A 403 15.76 2.22 1.28
CA VAL A 403 17.01 2.99 1.42
C VAL A 403 16.77 4.32 2.15
N LEU A 404 15.68 5.04 1.84
CA LEU A 404 15.35 6.29 2.54
C LEU A 404 15.04 6.06 4.03
N THR A 405 14.35 4.97 4.37
CA THR A 405 14.08 4.59 5.76
C THR A 405 15.38 4.28 6.50
N ASP A 406 16.28 3.50 5.89
CA ASP A 406 17.58 3.16 6.47
C ASP A 406 18.43 4.42 6.69
N VAL A 407 18.43 5.35 5.74
CA VAL A 407 19.11 6.64 5.88
C VAL A 407 18.49 7.46 7.01
N LYS A 408 17.16 7.54 7.11
CA LYS A 408 16.46 8.24 8.19
C LYS A 408 16.87 7.70 9.56
N ILE A 409 16.81 6.39 9.74
CA ILE A 409 17.24 5.71 10.97
C ILE A 409 18.73 5.98 11.25
N GLY A 410 19.58 5.91 10.22
CA GLY A 410 21.01 6.19 10.34
C GLY A 410 21.30 7.62 10.82
N VAL A 411 20.58 8.61 10.30
CA VAL A 411 20.70 10.02 10.71
C VAL A 411 20.19 10.24 12.14
N GLU A 412 19.06 9.63 12.52
CA GLU A 412 18.56 9.66 13.89
C GLU A 412 19.56 9.04 14.88
N HIS A 413 20.15 7.89 14.53
CA HIS A 413 21.18 7.25 15.35
C HIS A 413 22.45 8.12 15.48
N LEU A 414 22.88 8.76 14.40
CA LEU A 414 24.01 9.69 14.42
C LEU A 414 23.72 10.88 15.34
N ALA A 415 22.53 11.46 15.23
CA ALA A 415 22.09 12.56 16.08
C ALA A 415 22.07 12.20 17.57
N HIS A 416 21.57 11.01 17.91
CA HIS A 416 21.58 10.49 19.28
C HIS A 416 23.01 10.36 19.83
N LYS A 417 23.95 9.83 19.03
CA LYS A 417 25.37 9.71 19.44
C LYS A 417 26.01 11.08 19.67
N LEU A 418 25.64 12.07 18.89
CA LEU A 418 26.16 13.45 18.99
C LEU A 418 25.38 14.32 19.99
N HIS A 419 24.43 13.76 20.76
CA HIS A 419 23.62 14.55 21.70
C HIS A 419 24.48 15.22 22.79
N HIS A 420 25.55 14.59 23.23
CA HIS A 420 26.41 15.11 24.30
C HIS A 420 27.32 16.28 23.87
N LEU A 421 27.48 16.49 22.57
CA LEU A 421 28.25 17.60 22.02
C LEU A 421 27.39 18.86 21.99
N LYS A 422 27.87 19.93 22.62
CA LYS A 422 27.21 21.24 22.60
C LYS A 422 27.36 21.85 21.21
N ALA A 423 26.25 21.90 20.47
CA ALA A 423 26.19 22.57 19.18
C ALA A 423 26.69 24.02 19.30
N PRO A 424 27.47 24.53 18.34
CA PRO A 424 27.75 25.95 18.26
C PRO A 424 26.42 26.70 18.10
N SER A 425 26.21 27.75 18.88
CA SER A 425 25.01 28.59 18.77
C SER A 425 25.07 29.37 17.47
N SER A 426 24.70 28.75 16.35
CA SER A 426 24.51 29.46 15.08
C SER A 426 23.27 30.35 15.21
N GLN A 427 23.44 31.66 15.03
CA GLN A 427 22.45 32.73 15.25
C GLN A 427 21.29 32.76 14.23
N VAL A 428 21.11 31.70 13.44
CA VAL A 428 20.05 31.66 12.42
C VAL A 428 18.88 30.83 12.97
N GLN A 429 17.73 31.46 13.15
CA GLN A 429 16.49 30.77 13.51
C GLN A 429 16.14 29.78 12.38
N LYS A 430 16.61 28.53 12.46
CA LYS A 430 16.14 27.47 11.58
C LYS A 430 14.66 27.24 11.88
N ALA A 431 13.84 27.19 10.83
CA ALA A 431 12.40 27.01 10.94
C ALA A 431 12.11 25.77 11.81
N LYS A 432 11.15 25.85 12.73
CA LYS A 432 10.73 24.70 13.55
C LYS A 432 10.01 23.70 12.66
N ILE A 433 10.78 22.86 11.98
CA ILE A 433 10.28 21.75 11.19
C ILE A 433 9.75 20.70 12.16
N SER A 434 8.54 20.20 11.90
CA SER A 434 7.89 19.22 12.76
C SER A 434 8.72 17.93 12.80
N PRO A 435 8.95 17.32 13.98
CA PRO A 435 9.64 16.02 14.10
C PRO A 435 8.96 14.88 13.32
N ALA A 436 7.69 15.05 12.93
CA ALA A 436 6.94 14.08 12.15
C ALA A 436 7.12 14.23 10.62
N SER A 437 7.77 15.29 10.15
CA SER A 437 7.99 15.52 8.71
C SER A 437 9.30 14.90 8.23
N ASP A 438 9.35 14.40 7.00
CA ASP A 438 10.59 13.82 6.44
C ASP A 438 11.68 14.87 6.21
N GLU A 439 11.32 16.15 6.11
CA GLU A 439 12.26 17.28 6.05
C GLU A 439 13.06 17.45 7.37
N TYR A 440 12.56 16.91 8.49
CA TYR A 440 13.27 16.93 9.78
C TYR A 440 14.61 16.18 9.73
N VAL A 441 14.72 15.16 8.88
CA VAL A 441 15.96 14.38 8.68
C VAL A 441 17.09 15.27 8.14
N LEU A 442 16.77 16.21 7.25
CA LEU A 442 17.76 17.12 6.67
C LEU A 442 18.27 18.14 7.70
N ASP A 443 17.39 18.65 8.56
CA ASP A 443 17.80 19.53 9.66
C ASP A 443 18.67 18.77 10.67
N GLN A 444 18.27 17.54 10.99
CA GLN A 444 19.01 16.68 11.90
C GLN A 444 20.40 16.30 11.34
N LEU A 445 20.52 16.10 10.03
CA LEU A 445 21.78 15.90 9.33
C LEU A 445 22.66 17.17 9.42
N SER A 446 22.10 18.35 9.15
CA SER A 446 22.82 19.63 9.23
C SER A 446 23.34 19.91 10.65
N ILE A 447 22.54 19.65 11.67
CA ILE A 447 22.97 19.78 13.08
C ILE A 447 24.09 18.78 13.40
N SER A 448 24.00 17.57 12.87
CA SER A 448 25.03 16.54 13.07
C SER A 448 26.34 16.92 12.40
N GLU A 449 26.30 17.48 11.19
CA GLU A 449 27.45 18.01 10.46
C GLU A 449 28.14 19.15 11.23
N GLU A 450 27.39 20.16 11.70
CA GLU A 450 27.93 21.27 12.49
C GLU A 450 28.65 20.79 13.77
N LYS A 451 28.07 19.78 14.45
CA LYS A 451 28.68 19.18 15.64
C LYS A 451 29.96 18.40 15.33
N LEU A 452 29.97 17.66 14.22
CA LEU A 452 31.15 16.89 13.77
C LEU A 452 32.29 17.80 13.32
N LEU A 453 31.99 18.87 12.58
CA LEU A 453 32.99 19.86 12.16
C LEU A 453 33.65 20.54 13.37
N LYS A 454 32.87 20.88 14.40
CA LYS A 454 33.42 21.44 15.64
C LYS A 454 34.30 20.43 16.39
N LEU A 455 33.89 19.16 16.43
CA LEU A 455 34.71 18.10 17.03
C LEU A 455 36.03 17.94 16.29
N LEU A 456 36.01 18.00 14.95
CA LEU A 456 37.22 17.99 14.13
C LEU A 456 38.12 19.19 14.46
N GLU A 457 37.55 20.39 14.55
CA GLU A 457 38.29 21.60 14.93
C GLU A 457 38.89 21.51 16.34
N GLU A 458 38.17 20.94 17.31
CA GLU A 458 38.68 20.72 18.68
C GLU A 458 39.86 19.74 18.71
N ILE A 459 39.82 18.69 17.87
CA ILE A 459 40.91 17.71 17.76
C ILE A 459 42.14 18.36 17.09
N ASP A 460 41.94 19.12 16.02
CA ASP A 460 42.99 19.86 15.32
C ASP A 460 43.64 20.91 16.24
N GLN A 461 42.85 21.63 17.03
CA GLN A 461 43.32 22.63 18.01
C GLN A 461 44.14 22.00 19.15
N GLN A 462 43.82 20.78 19.55
CA GLN A 462 44.57 20.04 20.57
C GLN A 462 45.86 19.40 20.02
N GLY A 463 46.09 19.48 18.70
CA GLY A 463 47.28 18.93 18.05
C GLY A 463 47.35 17.40 18.12
N HIS A 464 46.21 16.74 18.33
CA HIS A 464 46.13 15.29 18.35
C HIS A 464 46.08 14.77 16.91
N ASP A 465 47.04 13.91 16.57
CA ASP A 465 47.11 13.25 15.27
C ASP A 465 46.02 12.18 15.20
N LEU A 466 45.04 12.36 14.29
CA LEU A 466 43.85 11.50 14.18
C LEU A 466 44.25 10.02 14.04
N ASP A 467 45.29 9.75 13.26
CA ASP A 467 45.77 8.40 12.98
C ASP A 467 46.38 7.74 14.23
N LYS A 468 46.97 8.52 15.13
CA LYS A 468 47.47 8.00 16.41
C LYS A 468 46.33 7.76 17.39
N LEU A 469 45.35 8.65 17.46
CA LEU A 469 44.19 8.46 18.33
C LEU A 469 43.36 7.23 17.91
N ILE A 470 43.18 7.01 16.61
CA ILE A 470 42.51 5.81 16.09
C ILE A 470 43.30 4.56 16.46
N LYS A 471 44.63 4.60 16.34
CA LYS A 471 45.50 3.49 16.72
C LYS A 471 45.47 3.21 18.23
N ASP A 472 45.49 4.24 19.06
CA ASP A 472 45.34 4.14 20.52
C ASP A 472 43.94 3.62 20.90
N MET A 473 42.91 3.90 20.09
CA MET A 473 41.55 3.35 20.26
C MET A 473 41.44 1.87 19.86
N GLU A 474 42.34 1.37 19.00
CA GLU A 474 42.47 -0.05 18.65
C GLU A 474 43.26 -0.85 19.69
N GLU A 475 43.97 -0.17 20.61
CA GLU A 475 44.70 -0.82 21.70
C GLU A 475 43.75 -1.39 22.77
N GLU A 476 44.03 -2.61 23.21
CA GLU A 476 43.22 -3.36 24.19
C GLU A 476 43.03 -2.59 25.51
N ASP A 477 44.02 -1.77 25.89
CA ASP A 477 44.01 -0.95 27.09
C ASP A 477 42.95 0.17 27.06
N PHE A 478 42.64 0.72 25.89
CA PHE A 478 41.58 1.70 25.70
C PHE A 478 40.19 1.07 25.87
N HIS A 479 40.00 -0.13 25.31
CA HIS A 479 38.77 -0.91 25.49
C HIS A 479 38.56 -1.28 26.97
N ASN A 480 39.62 -1.71 27.67
CA ASN A 480 39.57 -2.02 29.10
C ASN A 480 39.23 -0.78 29.96
N THR A 481 39.76 0.40 29.64
CA THR A 481 39.44 1.64 30.37
C THR A 481 38.02 2.15 30.12
N ILE A 482 37.47 1.91 28.92
CA ILE A 482 36.06 2.19 28.61
C ILE A 482 35.15 1.19 29.34
N GLU A 483 35.49 -0.11 29.33
CA GLU A 483 34.78 -1.18 30.06
C GLU A 483 34.68 -0.89 31.56
N MET A 484 35.75 -0.37 32.19
CA MET A 484 35.72 0.01 33.61
C MET A 484 34.84 1.22 33.94
N LYS A 485 34.44 2.03 32.95
CA LYS A 485 33.63 3.25 33.14
C LYS A 485 32.17 3.10 32.73
N LEU A 486 31.74 1.89 32.36
CA LEU A 486 30.38 1.61 31.90
C LEU A 486 29.37 1.47 33.07
N PRO A 487 28.15 2.03 32.95
CA PRO A 487 27.10 1.85 33.95
C PRO A 487 26.68 0.38 34.12
N VAL A 488 26.33 0.00 35.36
CA VAL A 488 26.03 -1.39 35.79
C VAL A 488 24.89 -2.06 34.99
N HIS A 489 24.06 -1.27 34.30
CA HIS A 489 22.90 -1.75 33.53
C HIS A 489 23.18 -1.97 32.04
N ASN A 490 24.42 -1.77 31.57
CA ASN A 490 24.73 -1.91 30.15
C ASN A 490 25.09 -3.38 29.82
N THR A 491 24.09 -4.17 29.39
CA THR A 491 24.26 -5.55 28.95
C THR A 491 24.69 -5.61 27.49
N ARG A 492 25.98 -5.44 27.22
CA ARG A 492 26.51 -5.62 25.88
C ARG A 492 26.55 -7.12 25.52
N VAL A 493 25.86 -7.50 24.46
CA VAL A 493 25.92 -8.86 23.90
C VAL A 493 27.35 -9.10 23.39
N LYS A 494 28.06 -10.05 23.99
CA LYS A 494 29.36 -10.51 23.47
C LYS A 494 29.10 -11.23 22.15
N LEU A 495 29.39 -10.56 21.03
CA LEU A 495 29.52 -11.23 19.76
C LEU A 495 30.71 -12.19 19.88
N PRO A 496 30.57 -13.47 19.50
CA PRO A 496 31.67 -14.41 19.57
C PRO A 496 32.81 -13.87 18.71
N THR A 497 33.92 -13.51 19.35
CA THR A 497 35.19 -13.43 18.64
C THR A 497 35.39 -14.81 18.02
N SER A 498 35.59 -14.85 16.70
CA SER A 498 35.88 -16.09 15.98
C SER A 498 37.24 -16.61 16.45
N THR A 499 37.27 -17.23 17.62
CA THR A 499 38.23 -18.27 17.93
C THR A 499 37.90 -19.38 16.96
N LYS A 500 38.81 -19.62 16.02
CA LYS A 500 38.84 -20.85 15.23
C LYS A 500 39.00 -22.01 16.21
N ASP A 501 37.89 -22.46 16.79
CA ASP A 501 37.89 -23.65 17.61
C ASP A 501 37.50 -24.81 16.71
N THR A 502 38.54 -25.42 16.17
CA THR A 502 38.49 -26.74 15.56
C THR A 502 38.32 -27.76 16.67
N MET A 503 37.09 -28.00 17.14
CA MET A 503 36.66 -29.26 17.77
C MET A 503 35.13 -29.31 17.77
N TYR A 504 34.58 -30.00 16.76
CA TYR A 504 33.22 -30.54 16.87
C TYR A 504 33.34 -31.82 17.70
N ASP A 505 32.96 -31.76 18.97
CA ASP A 505 32.42 -32.92 19.67
C ASP A 505 31.00 -33.13 19.11
N GLU A 506 30.87 -34.14 18.24
CA GLU A 506 29.61 -34.86 18.06
C GLU A 506 29.33 -35.59 19.36
N ASP A 507 28.24 -35.24 20.05
CA ASP A 507 27.35 -36.17 20.77
C ASP A 507 26.39 -35.37 21.69
N GLU A 508 25.22 -34.98 21.18
CA GLU A 508 24.00 -35.02 21.99
C GLU A 508 22.77 -35.17 21.09
N ASP A 509 22.29 -36.40 21.04
CA ASP A 509 21.04 -36.87 20.46
C ASP A 509 19.86 -36.41 21.33
N SER A 510 18.95 -35.61 20.76
CA SER A 510 17.56 -35.49 21.22
C SER A 510 16.72 -34.71 20.22
N GLY A 511 15.76 -35.41 19.59
CA GLY A 511 14.62 -34.78 18.92
C GLY A 511 14.33 -35.38 17.56
N GLU A 512 13.40 -36.35 17.55
CA GLU A 512 12.72 -36.85 16.36
C GLU A 512 12.10 -35.68 15.56
N ASP A 513 12.82 -35.19 14.55
CA ASP A 513 12.24 -34.46 13.44
C ASP A 513 12.60 -35.23 12.17
N GLU A 514 11.57 -35.60 11.39
CA GLU A 514 11.74 -36.23 10.08
C GLU A 514 12.71 -35.38 9.24
N ASP A 515 13.92 -35.92 9.02
CA ASP A 515 14.97 -35.32 8.20
C ASP A 515 14.50 -35.11 6.76
N ILE A 516 13.85 -33.97 6.50
CA ILE A 516 13.58 -33.51 5.14
C ILE A 516 14.94 -33.15 4.52
N PRO A 517 15.42 -33.88 3.50
CA PRO A 517 16.76 -33.66 2.98
C PRO A 517 16.86 -32.26 2.39
N THR A 518 17.69 -31.41 2.99
CA THR A 518 17.90 -30.04 2.51
C THR A 518 18.40 -30.08 1.07
N ARG A 519 18.04 -29.11 0.23
CA ARG A 519 18.47 -29.02 -1.18
C ARG A 519 19.98 -29.26 -1.40
N GLN A 520 20.82 -28.92 -0.42
CA GLN A 520 22.26 -29.17 -0.47
C GLN A 520 22.64 -30.66 -0.30
N THR A 521 21.93 -31.43 0.53
CA THR A 521 22.19 -32.87 0.73
C THR A 521 21.79 -33.66 -0.51
N LEU A 522 20.63 -33.35 -1.10
CA LEU A 522 20.18 -33.87 -2.41
C LEU A 522 21.18 -33.53 -3.53
N LYS A 523 21.74 -32.31 -3.52
CA LYS A 523 22.76 -31.90 -4.51
C LYS A 523 24.07 -32.67 -4.33
N ARG A 524 24.53 -32.88 -3.09
CA ARG A 524 25.74 -33.70 -2.83
C ARG A 524 25.54 -35.16 -3.19
N ALA A 525 24.38 -35.75 -2.86
CA ALA A 525 24.06 -37.14 -3.19
C ALA A 525 23.98 -37.35 -4.71
N SER A 526 23.31 -36.45 -5.44
CA SER A 526 23.27 -36.52 -6.91
C SER A 526 24.66 -36.35 -7.54
N GLN A 527 25.50 -35.47 -6.99
CA GLN A 527 26.87 -35.29 -7.47
C GLN A 527 27.76 -36.52 -7.21
N GLN A 528 27.63 -37.18 -6.06
CA GLN A 528 28.31 -38.46 -5.78
C GLN A 528 27.84 -39.60 -6.71
N ILE A 529 26.56 -39.65 -7.08
CA ILE A 529 26.05 -40.63 -8.06
C ILE A 529 26.65 -40.35 -9.45
N VAL A 530 26.78 -39.08 -9.84
CA VAL A 530 27.42 -38.71 -11.11
C VAL A 530 28.91 -39.02 -11.09
N GLU A 531 29.62 -38.72 -10.01
CA GLU A 531 31.05 -39.00 -9.86
C GLU A 531 31.36 -40.51 -9.81
N SER A 532 30.53 -41.29 -9.13
CA SER A 532 30.66 -42.76 -9.10
C SER A 532 30.39 -43.41 -10.46
N LYS A 533 29.46 -42.86 -11.26
CA LYS A 533 29.16 -43.35 -12.62
C LYS A 533 30.12 -42.83 -13.70
N THR A 534 30.77 -41.68 -13.49
CA THR A 534 31.74 -41.10 -14.43
C THR A 534 33.16 -41.61 -14.24
N ARG A 535 33.45 -42.31 -13.13
CA ARG A 535 34.76 -42.95 -12.91
C ARG A 535 34.92 -44.27 -13.69
N ARG A 536 34.85 -44.18 -15.03
CA ARG A 536 35.35 -45.22 -15.93
C ARG A 536 36.86 -45.03 -16.17
N GLY A 537 37.65 -45.93 -15.58
CA GLY A 537 38.96 -46.42 -16.05
C GLY A 537 40.07 -45.40 -16.37
N ARG A 538 41.03 -45.20 -15.44
CA ARG A 538 42.41 -44.85 -15.82
C ARG A 538 43.29 -46.10 -15.76
N PRO A 539 44.07 -46.42 -16.81
CA PRO A 539 44.92 -47.61 -16.84
C PRO A 539 46.15 -47.41 -15.95
N GLY A 540 46.52 -48.47 -15.21
CA GLY A 540 47.63 -48.49 -14.28
C GLY A 540 48.99 -48.22 -14.96
N LYS A 541 49.78 -47.31 -14.39
CA LYS A 541 51.18 -47.09 -14.78
C LYS A 541 52.04 -48.27 -14.35
N ARG A 542 52.70 -48.92 -15.33
CA ARG A 542 53.72 -49.95 -15.15
C ARG A 542 54.91 -49.40 -14.36
N LYS A 543 55.34 -50.13 -13.32
CA LYS A 543 56.62 -49.92 -12.61
C LYS A 543 57.78 -50.11 -13.59
N LYS A 544 58.64 -49.10 -13.72
CA LYS A 544 59.98 -49.23 -14.33
C LYS A 544 60.98 -49.41 -13.18
N LYS A 545 61.60 -50.59 -13.10
CA LYS A 545 62.81 -50.82 -12.30
C LYS A 545 63.96 -50.08 -12.98
N GLY A 546 64.72 -49.31 -12.22
CA GLY A 546 65.95 -48.65 -12.64
C GLY A 546 66.99 -48.81 -11.55
N LYS A 547 68.09 -49.47 -11.95
CA LYS A 547 69.38 -49.79 -11.32
C LYS A 547 69.76 -49.08 -10.03
#